data_AF-A0A401G2G8-F1
#
_entry.id   AF-A0A401G2G8-F1
#
_cell.length_a   1.000
_cell.length_b   1.000
_cell.length_c   1.000
_cell.angle_alpha   90.00
_cell.angle_beta   90.00
_cell.angle_gamma   90.00
#
_symmetry.space_group_name_H-M   'P 1'
#
loop_
_entity.id
_entity.type
_entity.pdbx_description
1 polymer ?
#
loop_
_entity_poly.entity_id
_entity_poly.type
_entity_poly.pdbx_seq_one_letter_code
_entity_poly.pdbx_strand_id
1 'polypeptide(L)' 'MNHQAIEISGTEIPVIEYRNERVITFKNIDRVHQRPSGTAHRNFNENRHRFEVSKDYFFVKKTAK' A
#
# COMPACT_ATOMS: atom_id res chain seq x y z
N MET A 1 -13.08 -16.06 -6.96
CA MET A 1 -12.13 -15.15 -6.28
C MET A 1 -12.82 -14.64 -5.03
N ASN A 2 -12.34 -15.01 -3.85
CA ASN A 2 -12.91 -14.51 -2.60
C ASN A 2 -12.50 -13.05 -2.45
N HIS A 3 -13.42 -12.13 -2.77
CA HIS A 3 -13.24 -10.70 -2.57
C HIS A 3 -13.40 -10.40 -1.09
N GLN A 4 -12.36 -10.70 -0.30
CA GLN A 4 -12.33 -10.34 1.10
C GLN A 4 -11.88 -8.88 1.19
N ALA A 5 -12.76 -8.02 1.70
CA ALA A 5 -12.44 -6.64 2.05
C ALA A 5 -12.33 -6.52 3.57
N ILE A 6 -11.50 -5.61 4.04
CA ILE A 6 -11.38 -5.25 5.45
C ILE A 6 -11.68 -3.76 5.60
N GLU A 7 -12.29 -3.40 6.72
CA GLU A 7 -12.49 -2.01 7.08
C GLU A 7 -11.26 -1.48 7.83
N ILE A 8 -10.71 -0.38 7.36
CA ILE A 8 -9.63 0.36 8.03
C ILE A 8 -10.10 1.80 8.18
N SER A 9 -10.32 2.25 9.42
CA SER A 9 -10.77 3.62 9.72
C SER A 9 -11.99 4.07 8.90
N GLY A 10 -13.04 3.24 8.83
CA GLY A 10 -14.26 3.54 8.05
C GLY A 10 -14.07 3.43 6.53
N THR A 11 -12.92 2.94 6.05
CA THR A 11 -12.64 2.74 4.63
C THR A 11 -12.52 1.26 4.32
N GLU A 12 -13.39 0.75 3.44
CA GLU A 12 -13.23 -0.61 2.90
C GLU A 12 -12.05 -0.68 1.93
N ILE A 13 -11.10 -1.57 2.25
CA ILE A 13 -9.91 -1.85 1.46
C ILE A 13 -9.93 -3.33 1.06
N PRO A 14 -9.73 -3.66 -0.24
CA PRO A 14 -9.59 -5.04 -0.66
C PRO A 14 -8.32 -5.65 -0.07
N VAL A 15 -8.40 -6.89 0.40
CA VAL A 15 -7.22 -7.66 0.83
C VAL A 15 -6.36 -7.97 -0.40
N ILE A 16 -5.11 -7.53 -0.39
CA ILE A 16 -4.11 -7.82 -1.41
C ILE A 16 -3.04 -8.68 -0.75
N GLU A 17 -2.77 -9.85 -1.32
CA GLU A 17 -1.69 -10.72 -0.87
C GLU A 17 -0.54 -10.72 -1.88
N TYR A 18 0.67 -10.48 -1.41
CA TYR A 18 1.89 -10.55 -2.17
C TYR A 18 2.90 -11.39 -1.41
N ARG A 19 3.35 -12.51 -2.00
CA ARG A 19 4.29 -13.46 -1.37
C ARG A 19 3.85 -13.91 0.04
N ASN A 20 2.56 -14.26 0.18
CA ASN A 20 1.93 -14.65 1.45
C ASN A 20 1.86 -13.56 2.52
N GLU A 21 2.17 -12.31 2.17
CA GLU A 21 2.00 -11.15 3.04
C GLU A 21 0.84 -10.28 2.56
N ARG A 22 0.02 -9.82 3.51
CA ARG A 22 -1.02 -8.83 3.21
C ARG A 22 -0.39 -7.46 3.08
N VAL A 23 -0.59 -6.83 1.93
CA VAL A 23 0.01 -5.54 1.59
C VAL A 23 -1.05 -4.49 1.30
N ILE A 24 -0.72 -3.23 1.53
CA ILE A 24 -1.50 -2.08 1.10
C ILE A 24 -0.66 -1.19 0.18
N THR A 25 -1.34 -0.42 -0.68
CA THR A 25 -0.67 0.51 -1.59
C THR A 25 -0.63 1.92 -1.00
N PHE A 26 0.25 2.79 -1.51
CA PHE A 26 0.24 4.21 -1.15
C PHE A 26 -1.12 4.88 -1.44
N LYS A 27 -1.80 4.45 -2.51
CA LYS A 27 -3.16 4.93 -2.82
C LYS A 27 -4.17 4.54 -1.74
N ASN A 28 -4.07 3.34 -1.18
CA ASN A 28 -4.92 2.91 -0.07
C ASN A 28 -4.66 3.77 1.18
N ILE A 29 -3.39 4.05 1.47
CA ILE A 29 -2.98 4.91 2.59
C ILE A 29 -3.55 6.33 2.42
N ASP A 30 -3.40 6.93 1.24
CA ASP A 30 -3.96 8.26 0.95
C ASP A 30 -5.48 8.28 1.16
N ARG A 31 -6.19 7.24 0.70
CA ARG A 31 -7.65 7.11 0.85
C ARG A 31 -8.06 7.00 2.32
N VAL A 32 -7.43 6.11 3.09
CA VAL A 32 -7.72 5.91 4.53
C VAL A 32 -7.51 7.20 5.32
N HIS A 33 -6.48 7.97 4.99
CA HIS A 33 -6.19 9.24 5.65
C HIS A 33 -6.88 10.47 5.04
N GLN A 34 -7.73 10.29 4.03
CA GLN A 34 -8.41 11.37 3.31
C GLN A 34 -7.45 12.45 2.77
N ARG A 35 -6.27 12.02 2.29
CA ARG A 35 -5.23 12.90 1.74
C ARG A 35 -5.28 12.95 0.22
N PRO A 36 -4.77 14.03 -0.40
CA PRO A 36 -4.58 14.07 -1.84
C PRO A 36 -3.75 12.89 -2.34
N SER A 37 -4.13 12.34 -3.49
CA SER A 37 -3.43 11.21 -4.10
C SER A 37 -1.95 11.53 -4.32
N GLY A 38 -1.07 10.63 -3.89
CA GLY A 38 0.38 10.76 -4.00
C GLY A 38 1.05 11.33 -2.74
N THR A 39 0.29 11.72 -1.72
CA THR A 39 0.86 12.27 -0.47
C THR A 39 1.71 11.23 0.26
N ALA A 40 1.20 10.01 0.43
CA ALA A 40 1.94 8.91 1.05
C ALA A 40 3.20 8.55 0.25
N HIS A 41 3.11 8.50 -1.08
CA HIS A 41 4.25 8.21 -1.95
C HIS A 41 5.35 9.28 -1.85
N ARG A 42 4.99 10.57 -1.88
CA ARG A 42 5.94 11.67 -1.72
C ARG A 42 6.66 11.57 -0.37
N ASN A 43 5.90 11.45 0.71
CA ASN A 43 6.45 11.40 2.06
C ASN A 43 7.33 10.16 2.28
N PHE A 44 6.94 9.01 1.72
CA PHE A 44 7.76 7.79 1.73
C PHE A 44 9.09 8.02 1.03
N ASN A 45 9.09 8.63 -0.16
CA ASN A 45 10.31 8.90 -0.92
C ASN A 45 11.24 9.88 -0.20
N GLU A 46 10.70 10.96 0.36
CA GLU A 46 11.47 11.94 1.16
C GLU A 46 12.14 11.28 2.38
N ASN A 47 11.49 10.26 2.96
CA ASN A 47 11.97 9.54 4.14
C ASN A 47 12.53 8.14 3.81
N ARG A 48 12.82 7.84 2.54
CA ARG A 48 13.16 6.48 2.08
C ARG A 48 14.35 5.88 2.82
N HIS A 49 15.29 6.72 3.25
CA HIS A 49 16.46 6.35 4.03
C HIS A 49 16.14 5.71 5.40
N ARG A 50 14.90 5.83 5.88
CA ARG A 50 14.44 5.25 7.15
C ARG A 50 13.85 3.84 7.00
N PHE A 51 13.72 3.34 5.77
CA PHE A 51 13.02 2.11 5.46
C PHE A 51 13.94 1.08 4.80
N GLU A 52 13.76 -0.19 5.18
CA GLU A 52 14.49 -1.33 4.66
C GLU A 52 13.65 -2.08 3.61
N VAL A 53 14.25 -2.31 2.43
CA VAL A 53 13.60 -3.07 1.34
C VAL A 53 13.37 -4.51 1.80
N SER A 54 12.17 -5.04 1.53
CA SER A 54 11.71 -6.38 1.93
C SER A 54 11.35 -6.55 3.41
N LYS A 55 11.50 -5.50 4.22
CA LYS A 55 11.00 -5.46 5.60
C LYS A 55 9.85 -4.47 5.73
N ASP A 56 10.08 -3.23 5.31
CA ASP A 56 9.07 -2.16 5.42
C ASP A 56 8.29 -1.96 4.12
N TYR A 57 8.88 -2.30 2.97
CA TYR A 57 8.23 -2.16 1.67
C TYR A 57 8.78 -3.12 0.60
N PHE A 58 7.95 -3.41 -0.40
CA PHE A 58 8.29 -4.27 -1.53
C PHE A 58 8.18 -3.51 -2.86
N PHE A 59 9.12 -3.76 -3.77
CA PHE A 59 8.97 -3.34 -5.16
C PHE A 59 8.14 -4.36 -5.93
N VAL A 60 6.95 -3.95 -6.37
CA VAL A 60 6.12 -4.76 -7.27
C VAL A 60 6.47 -4.38 -8.70
N LYS A 61 7.20 -5.26 -9.41
CA LYS A 61 7.41 -5.08 -10.85
C LYS A 61 6.07 -5.26 -11.55
N LYS A 62 5.73 -4.33 -12.44
CA LYS A 62 4.60 -4.50 -13.35
C LYS A 62 4.97 -5.64 -14.30
N THR A 63 4.35 -6.80 -14.17
CA THR A 63 4.47 -7.84 -15.18
C THR A 63 3.90 -7.26 -16.47
N ALA A 64 4.66 -7.36 -17.58
CA ALA A 64 4.14 -6.97 -18.89
C ALA A 64 2.84 -7.75 -19.16
N LYS A 65 1.89 -7.05 -19.78
CA LYS A 65 0.53 -7.53 -20.01
C LYS A 65 0.51 -8.75 -20.92
#